data_AF-A0A382FV56-F1
#
_entry.id   AF-A0A382FV56-F1
#
_cell.length_a   1.000
_cell.length_b   1.000
_cell.length_c   1.000
_cell.angle_alpha   90.00
_cell.angle_beta   90.00
_cell.angle_gamma   90.00
#
_symmetry.space_group_name_H-M   'P 1'
#
loop_
_entity.id
_entity.type
_entity.pdbx_description
1 polymer ?
#
loop_
_entity_poly.entity_id
_entity_poly.type
_entity_poly.pdbx_seq_one_letter_code
_entity_poly.pdbx_strand_id
1 'polypeptide(L)' 'VGTKGSTPRKVGARMLVDPGTGLVGTVGGGCGEAEVIESAHRVLGSGVPERVRVDLTDDFLSWSPAVCGGVMDVFVEPIS' A
#
# COMPACT_ATOMS: atom_id res chain seq x y z
N VAL A 1 1.91 -7.73 -4.56
CA VAL A 1 2.56 -8.62 -5.55
C VAL A 1 3.90 -9.20 -5.08
N GLY A 2 4.56 -8.62 -4.08
CA GLY A 2 5.75 -9.22 -3.46
C GLY A 2 5.94 -8.72 -2.03
N THR A 3 6.63 -9.49 -1.20
CA THR A 3 7.03 -9.08 0.15
C THR A 3 8.41 -9.66 0.47
N LYS A 4 9.26 -8.89 1.15
CA LYS A 4 10.55 -9.34 1.69
C LYS A 4 10.66 -8.91 3.16
N GLY A 5 11.17 -9.79 4.02
CA GLY A 5 11.29 -9.50 5.46
C GLY A 5 9.94 -9.57 6.18
N SER A 6 9.83 -8.82 7.28
CA SER A 6 8.62 -8.78 8.09
C SER A 6 7.71 -7.63 7.62
N THR A 7 6.50 -8.00 7.22
CA THR A 7 5.49 -7.09 6.65
C THR A 7 4.15 -7.35 7.33
N PRO A 8 3.30 -6.32 7.53
CA PRO A 8 2.04 -6.44 8.28
C PRO A 8 1.02 -7.35 7.56
N ARG A 9 1.12 -7.42 6.23
CA ARG A 9 0.37 -8.35 5.38
C ARG A 9 1.31 -9.13 4.48
N LYS A 10 0.85 -10.30 4.04
CA LYS A 10 1.52 -11.14 3.04
C LYS A 10 0.94 -10.89 1.65
N VAL A 11 1.62 -11.42 0.63
CA VAL A 11 1.11 -11.43 -0.75
C VAL A 11 -0.31 -11.98 -0.76
N GLY A 12 -1.20 -11.28 -1.48
CA GLY A 12 -2.62 -11.62 -1.58
C GLY A 12 -3.55 -10.68 -0.83
N ALA A 13 -3.04 -9.83 0.08
CA ALA A 13 -3.83 -8.73 0.64
C ALA A 13 -4.28 -7.77 -0.48
N ARG A 14 -5.52 -7.29 -0.36
CA ARG A 14 -6.17 -6.40 -1.32
C ARG A 14 -6.83 -5.25 -0.58
N MET A 15 -6.87 -4.11 -1.24
CA MET A 15 -7.59 -2.92 -0.82
C MET A 15 -8.28 -2.34 -2.04
N LEU A 16 -9.55 -1.98 -1.88
CA LEU A 16 -10.33 -1.25 -2.89
C LEU A 16 -10.42 0.21 -2.46
N VAL A 17 -10.17 1.10 -3.40
CA VAL A 17 -10.32 2.55 -3.24
C VAL A 17 -11.44 3.00 -4.15
N ASP A 18 -12.58 3.36 -3.56
CA ASP A 18 -13.75 3.86 -4.28
C ASP A 18 -14.07 5.30 -3.80
N PRO A 19 -14.01 6.31 -4.68
CA PRO A 19 -14.37 7.69 -4.33
C PRO A 19 -15.81 7.88 -3.81
N GLY A 20 -16.73 6.97 -4.14
CA GLY A 20 -18.12 7.02 -3.70
C GLY A 20 -18.41 6.25 -2.40
N THR A 21 -17.76 5.10 -2.20
CA THR A 21 -18.05 4.21 -1.05
C THR A 21 -16.93 4.12 -0.02
N GLY A 22 -15.76 4.70 -0.30
CA GLY A 22 -14.60 4.74 0.59
C GLY A 22 -13.63 3.58 0.37
N LEU A 23 -13.00 3.12 1.45
CA LEU A 23 -11.96 2.09 1.42
C LEU A 23 -12.52 0.75 1.90
N VAL A 24 -12.22 -0.34 1.19
CA VAL A 24 -12.55 -1.71 1.61
C VAL A 24 -11.28 -2.55 1.64
N GLY A 25 -10.99 -3.16 2.79
CA GLY A 25 -9.77 -3.93 3.01
C GLY A 25 -8.58 -3.06 3.39
N THR A 26 -7.39 -3.66 3.45
CA THR A 26 -6.15 -3.01 3.88
C THR A 26 -4.95 -3.76 3.31
N VAL A 27 -3.90 -3.02 2.95
CA VAL A 27 -2.60 -3.60 2.55
C VAL A 27 -1.60 -3.65 3.71
N GLY A 28 -1.95 -3.10 4.87
CA GLY A 28 -1.07 -3.09 6.04
C GLY A 28 -1.32 -1.95 7.03
N GLY A 29 -2.08 -0.92 6.65
CA GLY A 29 -2.27 0.30 7.44
C GLY A 29 -1.03 1.21 7.48
N GLY A 30 -1.13 2.31 8.22
CA GLY A 30 -0.04 3.26 8.44
C GLY A 30 0.37 4.06 7.20
N CYS A 31 1.56 4.68 7.23
CA CYS A 31 2.03 5.56 6.17
C CYS A 31 2.15 4.86 4.81
N GLY A 32 2.51 3.58 4.80
CA GLY A 32 2.58 2.80 3.57
C GLY A 32 1.23 2.59 2.88
N GLU A 33 0.14 2.51 3.65
CA GLU A 33 -1.20 2.44 3.08
C GLU A 33 -1.64 3.78 2.48
N ALA A 34 -1.28 4.89 3.12
CA ALA A 34 -1.56 6.24 2.59
C ALA A 34 -0.90 6.45 1.21
N GLU A 35 0.36 6.03 1.05
CA GLU A 35 1.07 6.11 -0.24
C GLU A 35 0.38 5.29 -1.34
N VAL A 36 -0.13 4.11 -0.99
CA VAL A 36 -0.89 3.25 -1.91
C VAL A 36 -2.23 3.90 -2.30
N ILE A 37 -2.92 4.55 -1.36
CA ILE A 37 -4.18 5.27 -1.64
C ILE A 37 -3.93 6.45 -2.58
N GLU A 38 -2.85 7.22 -2.37
CA GLU A 38 -2.48 8.31 -3.27
C GLU A 38 -2.18 7.81 -4.69
N SER A 39 -1.46 6.68 -4.81
CA SER A 39 -1.25 6.01 -6.10
C SER A 39 -2.58 5.58 -6.73
N ALA A 40 -3.51 5.02 -5.95
CA ALA A 40 -4.84 4.66 -6.46
C ALA A 40 -5.59 5.86 -7.06
N HIS A 41 -5.53 7.04 -6.44
CA HIS A 41 -6.14 8.24 -7.01
C HIS A 41 -5.49 8.65 -8.35
N ARG A 42 -4.17 8.52 -8.50
CA ARG A 42 -3.49 8.77 -9.79
C ARG A 42 -3.88 7.74 -10.84
N VAL A 43 -3.94 6.46 -10.48
CA VAL A 43 -4.35 5.38 -11.37
C VAL A 43 -5.80 5.56 -11.81
N LEU A 44 -6.71 5.95 -10.92
CA LEU A 44 -8.11 6.26 -11.26
C LEU A 44 -8.23 7.42 -12.25
N GLY A 45 -7.42 8.48 -12.08
CA GLY A 45 -7.44 9.63 -12.99
C GLY A 45 -6.78 9.37 -14.35
N SER A 46 -5.73 8.55 -14.39
CA SER A 46 -4.94 8.28 -15.61
C SER A 46 -5.36 7.02 -16.37
N GLY A 47 -6.00 6.06 -15.70
CA GLY A 47 -6.25 4.71 -16.22
C GLY A 47 -4.99 3.85 -16.35
N VAL A 48 -3.82 4.32 -15.90
CA VAL A 48 -2.53 3.63 -16.06
C VAL A 48 -2.16 2.95 -14.74
N PRO A 49 -1.97 1.61 -14.70
CA PRO A 49 -1.55 0.91 -13.49
C PRO A 49 -0.17 1.35 -12.98
N GLU A 50 0.00 1.35 -11.66
CA GLU A 50 1.24 1.70 -10.98
C GLU A 50 1.72 0.57 -10.05
N ARG A 51 3.02 0.54 -9.77
CA ARG A 51 3.62 -0.34 -8.75
C ARG A 51 4.26 0.51 -7.66
N VAL A 52 3.75 0.37 -6.44
CA VAL A 52 4.22 1.10 -5.25
C VAL A 52 5.11 0.17 -4.44
N ARG A 53 6.32 0.64 -4.10
CA ARG A 53 7.22 -0.05 -3.17
C ARG A 53 7.12 0.63 -1.81
N VAL A 54 6.54 -0.07 -0.85
CA VAL A 54 6.46 0.37 0.54
C VAL A 54 7.66 -0.19 1.30
N ASP A 55 8.54 0.69 1.73
CA ASP A 55 9.67 0.34 2.59
C ASP A 55 9.29 0.54 4.08
N LEU A 56 9.23 -0.56 4.83
CA LEU A 56 8.94 -0.57 6.27
C LEU A 56 10.21 -0.87 7.08
N THR A 57 11.38 -0.68 6.48
CA THR A 57 12.68 -0.78 7.14
C THR A 57 13.16 0.55 7.67
N ASP A 58 12.58 1.66 7.20
CA ASP A 58 12.98 2.99 7.61
C ASP A 58 12.47 3.34 9.02
N ASP A 59 13.43 3.84 9.77
CA ASP A 59 13.32 4.62 11.00
C ASP A 59 12.95 3.91 12.33
N PHE A 60 13.94 3.20 12.89
CA PHE A 60 14.00 2.89 14.33
C PHE A 60 14.12 4.14 15.24
N LEU A 61 14.40 5.35 14.71
CA LEU A 61 14.52 6.60 15.46
C LEU A 61 13.21 7.40 15.52
N SER A 62 12.29 7.20 14.56
CA SER A 62 10.90 7.63 14.70
C SER A 62 10.21 6.70 15.69
N TRP A 63 9.56 7.28 16.68
CA TRP A 63 8.61 6.57 17.55
C TRP A 63 7.35 6.11 16.81
N SER A 64 7.44 5.83 15.50
CA SER A 64 6.32 5.34 14.71
C SER A 64 6.16 3.83 14.96
N PRO A 65 5.00 3.36 15.44
CA PRO A 65 4.75 1.93 15.69
C PRO A 65 4.66 1.07 14.42
N ALA A 66 5.04 1.60 13.25
CA ALA A 66 4.85 1.01 11.94
C ALA A 66 6.10 0.33 11.34
N VAL A 67 7.20 0.21 12.09
CA VAL A 67 8.42 -0.47 11.61
C VAL A 67 8.24 -1.98 11.70
N CYS A 68 7.86 -2.59 10.58
CA CYS A 68 7.77 -4.06 10.48
C CYS A 68 9.11 -4.70 10.11
N GLY A 69 10.07 -3.95 9.53
CA GLY A 69 11.39 -4.45 9.15
C GLY A 69 11.39 -5.21 7.81
N GLY A 70 10.57 -4.79 6.85
CA GLY A 70 10.44 -5.45 5.56
C GLY A 70 9.98 -4.50 4.46
N VAL A 71 9.88 -5.02 3.24
CA VAL A 71 9.46 -4.26 2.05
C VAL A 71 8.30 -4.98 1.40
N MET A 72 7.32 -4.22 0.93
CA MET A 72 6.16 -4.73 0.21
C MET A 72 6.05 -4.05 -1.15
N ASP A 73 5.80 -4.83 -2.20
CA ASP A 73 5.45 -4.30 -3.51
C ASP A 73 3.94 -4.46 -3.72
N VAL A 74 3.24 -3.34 -3.89
CA VAL A 74 1.80 -3.26 -4.15
C VAL A 74 1.59 -2.89 -5.61
N PHE A 75 0.69 -3.61 -6.28
CA PHE A 75 0.29 -3.29 -7.65
C PHE A 75 -1.10 -2.66 -7.58
N VAL A 76 -1.25 -1.52 -8.24
CA VAL A 76 -2.45 -0.69 -8.22
C VAL A 76 -2.96 -0.60 -9.65
N GLU A 77 -4.19 -1.06 -9.87
CA GLU A 77 -4.82 -1.12 -11.18
C GLU A 77 -6.24 -0.55 -11.10
N PRO A 78 -6.74 0.09 -12.18
CA PRO A 78 -8.12 0.53 -12.23
C PRO A 78 -9.05 -0.68 -12.38
N ILE A 79 -10.20 -0.63 -11.71
CA ILE A 79 -11.26 -1.61 -11.90
C ILE A 79 -12.33 -0.97 -12.79
N SER A 80 -12.58 -1.60 -13.94
CA SER A 80 -13.51 -1.14 -14.99
C SER A 80 -14.48 -2.23 -15.38
#